data_AF-A0A800IHK0-F1
#
_entry.id   AF-A0A800IHK0-F1
#
_cell.length_a   1.000
_cell.length_b   1.000
_cell.length_c   1.000
_cell.angle_alpha   90.00
_cell.angle_beta   90.00
_cell.angle_gamma   90.00
#
_symmetry.space_group_name_H-M   'P 1'
#
loop_
_entity.id
_entity.type
_entity.pdbx_description
1 polymer ?
#
loop_
_entity_poly.entity_id
_entity_poly.type
_entity_poly.pdbx_seq_one_letter_code
_entity_poly.pdbx_strand_id
1 'polypeptide(L)'
;DGLSMGLGFAAVLVLLGAMRELLGQGTLFADMHLLLGPMAQNWTWVIIDDYRGFLFAVLPPGAFVGMGLIIAAKNTYDQYQTNKNLTLQPHIDAGSKRVRVTGTIA
;
A
#
# COMPACT_ATOMS: atom_id res chain seq x y z
N ASP A 1 3.65 -2.70 -19.68
CA ASP A 1 3.51 -1.60 -18.69
C ASP A 1 2.08 -1.24 -18.33
N GLY A 2 1.17 -1.03 -19.29
CA GLY A 2 -0.24 -0.70 -18.96
C GLY A 2 -0.99 -1.75 -18.14
N LEU A 3 -0.80 -3.04 -18.44
CA LEU A 3 -1.44 -4.14 -17.69
C LEU A 3 -0.91 -4.25 -16.24
N SER A 4 0.40 -4.15 -16.04
CA SER A 4 1.01 -4.22 -14.71
C SER A 4 0.63 -3.01 -13.85
N MET A 5 0.57 -1.82 -14.45
CA MET A 5 0.11 -0.61 -13.77
C MET A 5 -1.39 -0.70 -13.44
N GLY A 6 -2.22 -1.18 -14.38
CA GLY A 6 -3.66 -1.35 -14.18
C GLY A 6 -4.01 -2.39 -13.11
N LEU A 7 -3.31 -3.53 -13.08
CA LEU A 7 -3.48 -4.55 -12.04
C LEU A 7 -3.10 -4.02 -10.65
N GLY A 8 -2.00 -3.27 -10.55
CA GLY A 8 -1.60 -2.64 -9.29
C GLY A 8 -2.67 -1.66 -8.78
N PHE A 9 -3.21 -0.83 -9.66
CA PHE A 9 -4.27 0.12 -9.31
C PHE A 9 -5.57 -0.59 -8.93
N ALA A 10 -5.99 -1.60 -9.69
CA ALA A 10 -7.15 -2.40 -9.38
C ALA A 10 -7.04 -3.09 -8.02
N ALA A 11 -5.87 -3.66 -7.69
CA ALA A 11 -5.62 -4.25 -6.38
C ALA A 11 -5.77 -3.24 -5.24
N VAL A 12 -5.24 -2.02 -5.41
CA VAL A 12 -5.40 -0.94 -4.42
C VAL A 12 -6.87 -0.54 -4.26
N LEU A 13 -7.62 -0.41 -5.36
CA LEU A 13 -9.05 -0.10 -5.31
C LEU A 13 -9.86 -1.19 -4.60
N VAL A 14 -9.59 -2.46 -4.89
CA VAL A 14 -10.25 -3.59 -4.20
C VAL A 14 -9.95 -3.55 -2.71
N LEU A 15 -8.70 -3.31 -2.33
CA LEU A 15 -8.28 -3.26 -0.93
C LEU A 15 -8.91 -2.07 -0.19
N LEU A 16 -8.96 -0.90 -0.81
CA LEU A 16 -9.67 0.28 -0.27
C LEU A 16 -11.17 0.05 -0.15
N GLY A 17 -11.80 -0.58 -1.15
CA GLY A 17 -13.21 -0.96 -1.11
C GLY A 17 -13.50 -1.92 0.04
N ALA A 18 -12.69 -2.96 0.20
CA ALA A 18 -12.81 -3.92 1.30
C ALA A 18 -12.63 -3.25 2.68
N MET A 19 -11.64 -2.37 2.83
CA MET A 19 -11.46 -1.59 4.07
C MET A 19 -12.67 -0.70 4.36
N ARG A 20 -13.28 -0.09 3.33
CA ARG A 20 -14.46 0.75 3.49
C ARG A 20 -15.67 -0.04 3.98
N GLU A 21 -15.91 -1.21 3.40
CA GLU A 21 -17.00 -2.10 3.81
C GLU A 21 -16.79 -2.57 5.27
N LEU A 22 -15.56 -3.01 5.58
CA LEU A 22 -15.21 -3.53 6.90
C LEU A 22 -15.30 -2.46 8.01
N LEU A 23 -14.79 -1.26 7.75
CA LEU A 23 -14.88 -0.16 8.72
C LEU A 23 -16.25 0.51 8.72
N GLY A 24 -16.98 0.48 7.61
CA GLY A 24 -18.28 1.14 7.48
C GLY A 24 -19.40 0.36 8.14
N GLN A 25 -19.45 -0.95 7.90
CA GLN A 25 -20.57 -1.81 8.27
C GLN A 25 -20.14 -3.09 9.03
N GLY A 26 -18.84 -3.32 9.24
CA GLY A 26 -18.36 -4.47 10.01
C GLY A 26 -18.49 -5.81 9.27
N THR A 27 -18.88 -5.76 7.99
CA THR A 27 -19.13 -6.91 7.14
C THR A 27 -18.30 -6.81 5.86
N LEU A 28 -17.97 -7.96 5.29
CA LEU A 28 -17.35 -8.05 3.97
C LEU A 28 -18.32 -8.77 3.03
N PHE A 29 -18.56 -8.21 1.85
CA PHE A 29 -19.50 -8.73 0.85
C PHE A 29 -20.95 -8.88 1.37
N ALA A 30 -21.37 -7.99 2.27
CA ALA A 30 -22.78 -7.83 2.57
C ALA A 30 -23.56 -7.47 1.29
N ASP A 31 -24.80 -7.92 1.20
CA ASP A 31 -25.72 -7.62 0.11
C ASP A 31 -25.30 -8.06 -1.30
N MET A 32 -24.26 -8.88 -1.44
CA MET A 32 -23.82 -9.34 -2.75
C MET A 32 -24.82 -10.27 -3.45
N HIS A 33 -25.77 -10.82 -2.69
CA HIS A 33 -26.95 -11.51 -3.20
C HIS A 33 -27.89 -10.61 -4.03
N LEU A 34 -27.89 -9.30 -3.82
CA LEU A 34 -28.66 -8.36 -4.65
C LEU A 34 -28.06 -8.22 -6.06
N LEU A 35 -26.74 -8.39 -6.18
CA LEU A 35 -26.01 -8.28 -7.45
C LEU A 35 -25.87 -9.62 -8.17
N LEU A 36 -25.64 -10.71 -7.44
CA LEU A 36 -25.33 -12.04 -7.99
C LEU A 36 -26.47 -13.06 -7.79
N GLY A 37 -27.58 -12.64 -7.20
CA GLY A 37 -28.72 -13.50 -6.90
C GLY A 37 -28.50 -14.42 -5.68
N PRO A 38 -29.36 -15.43 -5.49
CA PRO A 38 -29.39 -16.28 -4.29
C PRO A 38 -28.06 -17.01 -4.00
N MET A 39 -27.22 -17.23 -5.01
CA MET A 39 -25.94 -17.94 -4.85
C MET A 39 -24.92 -17.21 -3.97
N ALA A 40 -25.05 -15.88 -3.82
CA ALA A 40 -24.11 -15.07 -3.03
C ALA A 40 -24.62 -14.73 -1.62
N GLN A 41 -25.78 -15.27 -1.19
CA GLN A 41 -26.29 -15.06 0.18
C GLN A 41 -25.34 -15.56 1.27
N ASN A 42 -24.54 -16.60 0.96
CA ASN A 42 -23.60 -17.19 1.92
C ASN A 42 -22.19 -16.59 1.85
N TRP A 43 -21.97 -15.56 1.01
CA TRP A 43 -20.64 -14.96 0.86
C TRP A 43 -20.40 -13.81 1.86
N THR A 44 -21.43 -13.41 2.59
CA THR A 44 -21.33 -12.36 3.60
C THR A 44 -20.52 -12.85 4.80
N TRP A 45 -19.37 -12.23 5.00
CA TRP A 45 -18.53 -12.45 6.18
C TRP A 45 -18.84 -11.35 7.19
N VAL A 46 -19.52 -11.71 8.27
CA VAL A 46 -19.76 -10.81 9.40
C VAL A 46 -18.56 -10.92 10.34
N ILE A 47 -17.82 -9.83 10.48
CA ILE A 47 -16.60 -9.78 11.29
C ILE A 47 -16.91 -9.20 12.68
N ILE A 48 -17.93 -8.32 12.76
CA ILE A 48 -18.39 -7.74 14.02
C ILE A 48 -19.93 -7.69 14.01
N ASP A 49 -20.57 -8.48 14.88
CA ASP A 49 -22.03 -8.68 14.91
C ASP A 49 -22.83 -7.47 15.45
N ASP A 50 -22.16 -6.48 16.07
CA ASP A 50 -22.78 -5.29 16.69
C ASP A 50 -21.98 -4.00 16.41
N TYR A 51 -21.62 -3.80 15.15
CA TYR A 51 -20.90 -2.60 14.72
C TYR A 51 -21.89 -1.48 14.36
N ARG A 52 -21.93 -0.40 15.16
CA ARG A 52 -22.82 0.76 14.92
C ARG A 52 -22.44 1.61 13.70
N GLY A 53 -21.57 1.09 12.85
CA GLY A 53 -21.01 1.73 11.67
C GLY A 53 -20.09 2.90 11.99
N PHE A 54 -18.84 2.83 11.54
CA PHE A 54 -17.95 3.99 11.61
C PHE A 54 -18.21 4.87 10.39
N LEU A 55 -19.15 5.81 10.54
CA LEU A 55 -19.60 6.70 9.44
C LEU A 55 -18.42 7.39 8.72
N PHE A 56 -17.38 7.73 9.48
CA PHE A 56 -16.14 8.32 8.99
C PHE A 56 -15.41 7.45 7.94
N ALA A 57 -15.50 6.12 8.04
CA ALA A 57 -14.89 5.23 7.06
C ALA A 57 -15.69 5.09 5.76
N VAL A 58 -17.02 5.30 5.80
CA VAL A 58 -17.88 5.30 4.61
C VAL A 58 -17.73 6.61 3.82
N LEU A 59 -17.42 7.70 4.54
CA LEU A 59 -17.23 9.06 4.03
C LEU A 59 -15.91 9.20 3.22
N PRO A 60 -15.84 10.14 2.25
CA PRO A 60 -14.62 10.46 1.49
C PRO A 60 -13.33 10.57 2.31
N PRO A 61 -13.29 11.20 3.52
CA PRO A 61 -12.12 11.21 4.41
C PRO A 61 -11.51 9.83 4.70
N GLY A 62 -12.31 8.77 4.85
CA GLY A 62 -11.82 7.42 5.12
C GLY A 62 -10.94 6.87 4.01
N ALA A 63 -11.26 7.18 2.74
CA ALA A 63 -10.46 6.76 1.59
C ALA A 63 -9.08 7.44 1.57
N PHE A 64 -9.00 8.71 1.97
CA PHE A 64 -7.72 9.42 2.05
C PHE A 64 -6.81 8.84 3.14
N VAL A 65 -7.37 8.50 4.30
CA VAL A 65 -6.63 7.83 5.39
C VAL A 65 -6.15 6.44 4.94
N GLY A 66 -7.03 5.66 4.29
CA GLY A 66 -6.67 4.36 3.72
C GLY A 66 -5.54 4.43 2.70
N MET A 67 -5.61 5.38 1.75
CA MET A 67 -4.53 5.64 0.79
C MET A 67 -3.22 6.01 1.49
N GLY A 68 -3.26 6.90 2.48
CA GLY A 68 -2.09 7.27 3.27
C GLY A 68 -1.44 6.07 3.96
N LEU A 69 -2.25 5.16 4.51
CA LEU A 69 -1.77 3.96 5.19
C LEU A 69 -1.16 2.94 4.21
N ILE A 70 -1.75 2.77 3.02
CA ILE A 70 -1.19 1.93 1.95
C ILE A 70 0.16 2.49 1.48
N ILE A 71 0.27 3.81 1.30
CA ILE A 71 1.53 4.45 0.90
C ILE A 71 2.58 4.31 1.99
N ALA A 72 2.22 4.49 3.26
CA ALA A 72 3.12 4.28 4.38
C ALA A 72 3.64 2.83 4.42
N ALA A 73 2.75 1.85 4.28
CA ALA A 73 3.12 0.44 4.21
C ALA A 73 4.07 0.16 3.03
N LYS A 74 3.75 0.66 1.83
CA LYS A 74 4.64 0.56 0.66
C LYS A 74 6.01 1.16 0.97
N ASN A 75 6.07 2.35 1.56
CA ASN A 75 7.32 3.05 1.86
C ASN A 75 8.17 2.29 2.89
N THR A 76 7.56 1.74 3.95
CA THR A 76 8.28 0.91 4.93
C THR A 76 8.88 -0.35 4.32
N TYR A 77 8.14 -1.01 3.41
CA TYR A 77 8.64 -2.16 2.68
C TYR A 77 9.78 -1.79 1.73
N ASP A 78 9.64 -0.68 1.01
CA ASP A 78 10.68 -0.17 0.10
C ASP A 78 11.96 0.19 0.87
N GLN A 79 11.82 0.81 2.04
CA GLN A 79 12.94 1.12 2.92
C GLN A 79 13.62 -0.14 3.46
N TYR A 80 12.85 -1.17 3.81
CA TYR A 80 13.41 -2.47 4.22
C TYR A 80 14.22 -3.13 3.09
N GLN A 81 13.70 -3.13 1.86
CA GLN A 81 14.40 -3.66 0.70
C GLN A 81 15.66 -2.84 0.35
N THR A 82 15.56 -1.51 0.43
CA THR A 82 16.68 -0.60 0.18
C THR A 82 17.80 -0.82 1.20
N ASN A 83 17.49 -0.97 2.48
CA ASN A 83 18.49 -1.27 3.51
C ASN A 83 19.24 -2.58 3.23
N LYS A 84 18.55 -3.61 2.72
CA LYS A 84 19.16 -4.88 2.31
C LYS A 84 20.03 -4.74 1.06
N ASN A 85 19.62 -3.90 0.10
CA ASN A 85 20.40 -3.62 -1.10
C ASN A 85 21.60 -2.67 -0.85
N LEU A 86 21.53 -1.82 0.18
CA LEU A 86 22.64 -0.97 0.63
C LEU A 86 23.73 -1.78 1.36
N THR A 87 23.37 -2.87 2.03
CA THR A 87 24.35 -3.80 2.63
C THR A 87 25.07 -4.67 1.58
N LEU A 88 24.47 -4.82 0.39
CA LEU A 88 25.02 -5.61 -0.73
C LEU A 88 25.77 -4.76 -1.76
N GLN A 89 25.64 -3.44 -1.72
CA GLN A 89 26.47 -2.53 -2.50
C GLN A 89 27.79 -2.35 -1.74
N PRO A 90 28.92 -2.88 -2.25
CA PRO A 90 30.20 -2.57 -1.64
C PRO A 90 30.37 -1.06 -1.73
N HIS A 91 30.69 -0.44 -0.60
CA HIS A 91 31.13 0.93 -0.53
C HIS A 91 32.29 1.04 -1.54
N ILE A 92 32.01 1.52 -2.76
CA ILE A 92 33.05 2.00 -3.64
C ILE A 92 33.49 3.27 -2.94
N ASP A 93 34.43 3.11 -2.02
CA ASP A 93 35.25 4.20 -1.53
C ASP A 93 35.72 4.93 -2.78
N ALA A 94 35.11 6.09 -3.04
CA ALA A 94 35.62 7.05 -3.97
C ALA A 94 36.94 7.52 -3.37
N GLY A 95 37.95 6.67 -3.57
CA GLY A 95 39.30 6.83 -3.09
C GLY A 95 39.69 8.23 -3.44
N SER A 96 40.01 8.97 -2.38
CA SER A 96 40.45 10.35 -2.41
C SER A 96 41.55 10.51 -3.46
N LYS A 97 41.17 10.84 -4.69
CA LYS A 97 42.11 11.26 -5.71
C LYS A 97 42.44 12.73 -5.43
N ARG A 98 42.98 12.99 -4.24
CA ARG A 98 43.70 14.21 -3.91
C ARG A 98 44.99 14.15 -4.71
N VAL A 99 44.89 14.47 -6.00
CA VAL A 99 46.03 14.67 -6.89
C VAL A 99 46.79 15.85 -6.32
N ARG A 100 47.88 15.53 -5.61
CA ARG A 100 48.85 16.49 -5.14
C ARG A 100 49.55 17.08 -6.37
N VAL A 101 49.06 18.22 -6.85
CA VAL A 101 49.80 19.05 -7.82
C VAL A 101 50.84 19.83 -7.02
N THR A 102 51.97 19.17 -6.76
CA THR A 102 53.19 19.87 -6.34
C THR A 102 54.29 19.39 -7.27
N GLY A 103 54.41 20.10 -8.38
CA GLY A 103 55.55 20.01 -9.30
C GLY A 103 55.92 21.44 -9.64
N THR A 104 56.90 21.97 -8.92
CA THR A 104 57.60 23.22 -9.21
C THR A 104 58.13 23.17 -10.63
N ILE A 105 57.76 24.12 -11.49
CA ILE A 105 58.48 24.38 -12.73
C ILE A 105 59.26 25.68 -12.54
N ALA A 106 60.58 25.54 -12.63
CA ALA A 106 61.55 26.62 -12.65
C ALA A 106 61.67 27.21 -14.07
#